data_AF-A0A7C1A0E7-F1
#
_entry.id   AF-A0A7C1A0E7-F1
#
_cell.length_a   1.000
_cell.length_b   1.000
_cell.length_c   1.000
_cell.angle_alpha   90.00
_cell.angle_beta   90.00
_cell.angle_gamma   90.00
#
_symmetry.space_group_name_H-M   'P 1'
#
loop_
_entity.id
_entity.type
_entity.pdbx_description
1 polymer ?
#
loop_
_entity_poly.entity_id
_entity_poly.type
_entity_poly.pdbx_seq_one_letter_code
_entity_poly.pdbx_strand_id
1 'polypeptide(L)'
;NLPHRQVVIIADGATAAEGARQAAERGGLSATVATTTLTGEAREAAVGCVDGAGTDVTIFAGETTVTVRGEGRGGRHQEAALAAAIAIEGSPNIVFAALATDGVDGPTDAAGAIVDGSTVSRGQARGLDASAALEHNDAYPYLRATGDLLMTGPTGTNVGDVWVVWRW
;
A
#
# COMPACT_ATOMS: atom_id res chain seq x y z
N ASN A 1 -44.36 4.09 6.32
CA ASN A 1 -43.57 4.55 7.48
C ASN A 1 -42.65 3.45 7.95
N LEU A 2 -41.37 3.51 7.58
CA LEU A 2 -40.35 2.73 8.29
C LEU A 2 -40.20 3.34 9.70
N PRO A 3 -40.15 2.53 10.77
CA PRO A 3 -39.94 3.05 12.13
C PRO A 3 -38.63 3.83 12.21
N HIS A 4 -38.53 4.77 13.15
CA HIS A 4 -37.32 5.54 13.37
C HIS A 4 -36.15 4.59 13.65
N ARG A 5 -35.12 4.61 12.79
CA ARG A 5 -33.89 3.83 12.94
C ARG A 5 -32.71 4.78 12.94
N GLN A 6 -31.78 4.57 13.86
CA GLN A 6 -30.48 5.24 13.87
C GLN A 6 -29.43 4.24 13.39
N VAL A 7 -28.62 4.65 12.42
CA VAL A 7 -27.46 3.90 11.93
C VAL A 7 -26.23 4.73 12.23
N VAL A 8 -25.20 4.12 12.81
CA VAL A 8 -23.94 4.76 13.17
C VAL A 8 -22.81 3.94 12.57
N ILE A 9 -21.90 4.60 11.85
CA ILE A 9 -20.65 4.00 11.39
C ILE A 9 -19.66 4.08 12.54
N ILE A 10 -19.20 2.92 13.03
CA ILE A 10 -18.25 2.84 14.14
C ILE A 10 -16.80 2.68 13.66
N ALA A 11 -16.59 2.24 12.43
CA ALA A 11 -15.29 2.10 11.79
C ALA A 11 -15.44 2.08 10.26
N ASP A 12 -14.47 2.69 9.57
CA ASP A 12 -14.34 2.78 8.12
C ASP A 12 -12.88 3.11 7.73
N GLY A 13 -12.62 3.34 6.44
CA GLY A 13 -11.28 3.68 5.95
C GLY A 13 -10.72 4.98 6.53
N ALA A 14 -11.59 5.95 6.86
CA ALA A 14 -11.16 7.17 7.54
C ALA A 14 -10.68 6.88 8.98
N THR A 15 -11.35 5.96 9.67
CA THR A 15 -10.94 5.46 10.99
C THR A 15 -9.55 4.80 10.92
N ALA A 16 -9.29 4.01 9.88
CA ALA A 16 -7.99 3.36 9.67
C ALA A 16 -6.87 4.37 9.34
N ALA A 17 -7.13 5.33 8.45
CA ALA A 17 -6.20 6.40 8.11
C ALA A 17 -5.81 7.24 9.34
N GLU A 18 -6.79 7.59 10.17
CA GLU A 18 -6.56 8.31 11.41
C GLU A 18 -5.75 7.48 12.41
N GLY A 19 -6.00 6.17 12.50
CA GLY A 19 -5.18 5.25 13.28
C GLY A 19 -3.71 5.24 12.85
N ALA A 20 -3.44 5.26 11.54
CA ALA A 20 -2.10 5.36 10.98
C ALA A 20 -1.44 6.72 11.30
N ARG A 21 -2.20 7.82 11.21
CA ARG A 21 -1.72 9.17 11.56
C ARG A 21 -1.28 9.23 13.01
N GLN A 22 -2.13 8.76 13.92
CA GLN A 22 -1.81 8.71 15.34
C GLN A 22 -0.62 7.79 15.64
N ALA A 23 -0.43 6.71 14.89
CA ALA A 23 0.74 5.84 15.04
C ALA A 23 2.04 6.55 14.67
N ALA A 24 2.06 7.31 13.56
CA ALA A 24 3.20 8.12 13.16
C ALA A 24 3.51 9.21 14.20
N GLU A 25 2.49 9.91 14.69
CA GLU A 25 2.65 10.97 15.71
C GLU A 25 3.16 10.45 17.05
N ARG A 26 2.73 9.26 17.47
CA ARG A 26 3.31 8.57 18.64
C ARG A 26 4.79 8.23 18.44
N GLY A 27 5.22 8.05 17.20
CA GLY A 27 6.62 7.89 16.82
C GLY A 27 7.40 9.21 16.70
N GLY A 28 6.76 10.36 16.92
CA GLY A 28 7.39 11.68 16.81
C GLY A 28 7.47 12.24 15.39
N LEU A 29 6.75 11.64 14.44
CA LEU A 29 6.69 12.12 13.05
C LEU A 29 5.42 12.95 12.84
N SER A 30 5.53 14.07 12.11
CA SER A 30 4.33 14.77 11.65
C SER A 30 3.62 13.95 10.57
N ALA A 31 2.29 13.92 10.58
CA ALA A 31 1.53 13.08 9.68
C ALA A 31 0.25 13.77 9.18
N THR A 32 -0.04 13.64 7.90
CA THR A 32 -1.23 14.20 7.25
C THR A 32 -1.99 13.11 6.50
N VAL A 33 -3.32 13.08 6.65
CA VAL A 33 -4.20 12.26 5.80
C VAL A 33 -4.54 13.09 4.55
N ALA A 34 -4.06 12.67 3.39
CA ALA A 34 -4.28 13.35 2.13
C ALA A 34 -5.67 13.07 1.54
N THR A 35 -6.13 11.82 1.62
CA THR A 35 -7.48 11.42 1.20
C THR A 35 -7.89 10.10 1.86
N THR A 36 -9.20 9.89 2.00
CA THR A 36 -9.81 8.64 2.45
C THR A 36 -10.73 8.03 1.38
N THR A 37 -10.69 8.56 0.17
CA THR A 37 -11.48 8.10 -0.97
C THR A 37 -10.59 7.80 -2.18
N LEU A 38 -9.38 7.29 -1.93
CA LEU A 38 -8.47 6.87 -2.99
C LEU A 38 -9.12 5.77 -3.83
N THR A 39 -9.09 5.94 -5.15
CA THR A 39 -9.63 4.97 -6.12
C THR A 39 -8.78 4.99 -7.38
N GLY A 40 -8.91 3.97 -8.22
CA GLY A 40 -8.23 3.88 -9.52
C GLY A 40 -7.33 2.66 -9.61
N GLU A 41 -6.53 2.62 -10.67
CA GLU A 41 -5.58 1.54 -10.92
C GLU A 41 -4.41 1.65 -9.92
N ALA A 42 -4.17 0.59 -9.16
CA ALA A 42 -3.26 0.62 -8.01
C ALA A 42 -1.85 1.09 -8.36
N ARG A 43 -1.30 0.60 -9.49
CA ARG A 43 0.05 0.97 -9.95
C ARG A 43 0.17 2.45 -10.32
N GLU A 44 -0.88 3.05 -10.88
CA GLU A 44 -0.88 4.47 -11.29
C GLU A 44 -1.10 5.38 -10.09
N ALA A 45 -2.06 5.02 -9.23
CA ALA A 45 -2.35 5.73 -8.00
C ALA A 45 -1.12 5.79 -7.08
N ALA A 46 -0.34 4.71 -6.98
CA ALA A 46 0.85 4.66 -6.13
C ALA A 46 1.90 5.70 -6.54
N VAL A 47 2.18 5.82 -7.84
CA VAL A 47 3.11 6.83 -8.37
C VAL A 47 2.60 8.24 -8.06
N GLY A 48 1.31 8.51 -8.31
CA GLY A 48 0.70 9.80 -7.98
C GLY A 48 0.76 10.14 -6.49
N CYS A 49 0.60 9.15 -5.61
CA CYS A 49 0.73 9.33 -4.15
C CYS A 49 2.16 9.64 -3.72
N VAL A 50 3.15 8.96 -4.32
CA VAL A 50 4.58 9.24 -4.07
C VAL A 50 4.94 10.65 -4.51
N ASP A 51 4.52 11.05 -5.70
CA ASP A 51 4.81 12.37 -6.28
C ASP A 51 4.12 13.49 -5.49
N GLY A 52 2.88 13.26 -5.06
CA GLY A 52 2.08 14.22 -4.30
C GLY A 52 2.35 14.26 -2.79
N ALA A 53 3.14 13.32 -2.25
CA ALA A 53 3.43 13.26 -0.82
C ALA A 53 4.23 14.49 -0.36
N GLY A 54 4.00 14.92 0.89
CA GLY A 54 4.73 16.00 1.53
C GLY A 54 6.07 15.56 2.13
N THR A 55 6.53 16.33 3.12
CA THR A 55 7.58 15.93 4.07
C THR A 55 6.96 15.11 5.22
N ASP A 56 7.78 14.31 5.89
CA ASP A 56 7.37 13.33 6.90
C ASP A 56 6.35 12.32 6.36
N VAL A 57 5.20 12.15 7.00
CA VAL A 57 4.27 11.06 6.72
C VAL A 57 3.01 11.56 6.01
N THR A 58 2.74 11.05 4.82
CA THR A 58 1.49 11.26 4.09
C THR A 58 0.70 9.95 4.02
N ILE A 59 -0.57 10.00 4.41
CA ILE A 59 -1.45 8.84 4.52
C ILE A 59 -2.58 8.94 3.50
N PHE A 60 -2.87 7.83 2.86
CA PHE A 60 -3.96 7.67 1.91
C PHE A 60 -4.80 6.47 2.33
N ALA A 61 -6.11 6.56 2.18
CA ALA A 61 -7.01 5.44 2.35
C ALA A 61 -8.07 5.43 1.26
N GLY A 62 -8.63 4.25 1.01
CA GLY A 62 -9.64 4.07 -0.02
C GLY A 62 -9.74 2.62 -0.46
N GLU A 63 -9.99 2.43 -1.74
CA GLU A 63 -10.17 1.12 -2.37
C GLU A 63 -9.68 1.21 -3.81
N THR A 64 -8.52 0.62 -4.10
CA THR A 64 -7.97 0.57 -5.46
C THR A 64 -8.31 -0.75 -6.17
N THR A 65 -8.11 -0.78 -7.47
CA THR A 65 -8.29 -1.97 -8.30
C THR A 65 -7.01 -2.31 -9.05
N VAL A 66 -6.90 -3.57 -9.46
CA VAL A 66 -5.87 -4.04 -10.39
C VAL A 66 -6.53 -4.58 -11.64
N THR A 67 -6.04 -4.14 -12.78
CA THR A 67 -6.35 -4.76 -14.07
C THR A 67 -5.38 -5.93 -14.29
N VAL A 68 -5.89 -7.15 -14.12
CA VAL A 68 -5.10 -8.37 -14.34
C VAL A 68 -4.92 -8.60 -15.84
N ARG A 69 -3.67 -8.70 -16.29
CA ARG A 69 -3.24 -8.90 -17.69
C ARG A 69 -2.33 -10.11 -17.85
N GLY A 70 -1.56 -10.46 -16.82
CA GLY A 70 -0.70 -11.65 -16.78
C GLY A 70 -1.28 -12.80 -15.96
N GLU A 71 -0.48 -13.85 -15.82
CA GLU A 71 -0.79 -15.05 -15.04
C GLU A 71 -0.04 -15.09 -13.70
N GLY A 72 0.56 -13.96 -13.31
CA GLY A 72 1.33 -13.83 -12.08
C GLY A 72 0.49 -13.90 -10.82
N ARG A 73 1.18 -13.83 -9.68
CA ARG A 73 0.58 -13.77 -8.35
C ARG A 73 0.85 -12.42 -7.68
N GLY A 74 -0.18 -11.81 -7.15
CA GLY A 74 -0.09 -10.54 -6.44
C GLY A 74 -1.46 -10.03 -6.00
N GLY A 75 -1.49 -8.83 -5.47
CA GLY A 75 -2.69 -8.08 -5.14
C GLY A 75 -2.47 -6.58 -5.38
N ARG A 76 -3.50 -5.78 -5.14
CA ARG A 76 -3.45 -4.34 -5.42
C ARG A 76 -2.43 -3.60 -4.58
N HIS A 77 -2.23 -4.01 -3.33
CA HIS A 77 -1.26 -3.36 -2.44
C HIS A 77 0.17 -3.74 -2.82
N GLN A 78 0.38 -4.99 -3.21
CA GLN A 78 1.66 -5.46 -3.73
C GLN A 78 2.00 -4.82 -5.08
N GLU A 79 1.04 -4.65 -5.98
CA GLU A 79 1.26 -3.91 -7.22
C GLU A 79 1.55 -2.43 -6.99
N ALA A 80 0.78 -1.77 -6.10
CA ALA A 80 1.03 -0.40 -5.70
C ALA A 80 2.44 -0.25 -5.13
N ALA A 81 2.85 -1.13 -4.23
CA ALA A 81 4.18 -1.12 -3.64
C ALA A 81 5.28 -1.36 -4.69
N LEU A 82 5.12 -2.32 -5.61
CA LEU A 82 6.12 -2.56 -6.64
C LEU A 82 6.23 -1.37 -7.63
N ALA A 83 5.11 -0.76 -8.00
CA ALA A 83 5.10 0.45 -8.82
C ALA A 83 5.75 1.64 -8.10
N ALA A 84 5.46 1.83 -6.81
CA ALA A 84 6.10 2.84 -5.99
C ALA A 84 7.61 2.59 -5.88
N ALA A 85 8.04 1.34 -5.67
CA ALA A 85 9.45 0.96 -5.61
C ALA A 85 10.23 1.35 -6.88
N ILE A 86 9.62 1.14 -8.06
CA ILE A 86 10.18 1.58 -9.34
C ILE A 86 10.26 3.11 -9.39
N ALA A 87 9.22 3.82 -8.97
CA ALA A 87 9.19 5.28 -8.99
C ALA A 87 10.22 5.93 -8.04
N ILE A 88 10.52 5.29 -6.90
CA ILE A 88 11.45 5.80 -5.88
C ILE A 88 12.85 5.18 -5.97
N GLU A 89 13.17 4.42 -7.03
CA GLU A 89 14.46 3.75 -7.18
C GLU A 89 15.62 4.74 -6.98
N GLY A 90 16.57 4.37 -6.11
CA GLY A 90 17.72 5.19 -5.77
C GLY A 90 17.45 6.33 -4.80
N SER A 91 16.20 6.56 -4.36
CA SER A 91 15.85 7.58 -3.37
C SER A 91 16.02 7.03 -1.94
N PRO A 92 17.07 7.40 -1.19
CA PRO A 92 17.38 6.80 0.11
C PRO A 92 16.45 7.24 1.24
N ASN A 93 15.60 8.23 0.98
CA ASN A 93 14.81 8.95 1.96
C ASN A 93 13.30 8.83 1.75
N ILE A 94 12.86 7.80 1.02
CA ILE A 94 11.45 7.52 0.79
C ILE A 94 11.14 6.06 1.10
N VAL A 95 10.09 5.84 1.89
CA VAL A 95 9.45 4.54 2.08
C VAL A 95 8.00 4.64 1.65
N PHE A 96 7.51 3.61 0.96
CA PHE A 96 6.11 3.44 0.64
C PHE A 96 5.60 2.14 1.26
N ALA A 97 4.48 2.20 1.96
CA ALA A 97 3.77 1.03 2.47
C ALA A 97 2.34 1.05 1.95
N ALA A 98 1.83 -0.10 1.53
CA ALA A 98 0.43 -0.31 1.17
C ALA A 98 -0.06 -1.60 1.81
N LEU A 99 -1.24 -1.56 2.45
CA LEU A 99 -1.81 -2.72 3.11
C LEU A 99 -3.34 -2.77 3.12
N ALA A 100 -3.87 -3.99 3.00
CA ALA A 100 -5.26 -4.33 3.25
C ALA A 100 -5.50 -4.51 4.75
N THR A 101 -6.52 -3.85 5.29
CA THR A 101 -6.80 -3.90 6.74
C THR A 101 -7.31 -5.25 7.23
N ASP A 102 -7.74 -6.14 6.34
CA ASP A 102 -8.09 -7.53 6.66
C ASP A 102 -6.89 -8.48 6.74
N GLY A 103 -5.73 -8.01 6.33
CA GLY A 103 -4.48 -8.75 6.36
C GLY A 103 -4.24 -9.63 5.15
N VAL A 104 -5.05 -9.50 4.09
CA VAL A 104 -4.95 -10.30 2.86
C VAL A 104 -5.05 -9.41 1.62
N ASP A 105 -4.06 -9.50 0.74
CA ASP A 105 -4.01 -8.78 -0.53
C ASP A 105 -3.95 -9.76 -1.71
N GLY A 106 -5.03 -9.78 -2.50
CA GLY A 106 -5.22 -10.72 -3.60
C GLY A 106 -5.23 -12.20 -3.16
N PRO A 107 -4.98 -13.16 -4.06
CA PRO A 107 -4.86 -14.58 -3.74
C PRO A 107 -3.50 -14.90 -3.09
N THR A 108 -3.14 -14.19 -2.01
CA THR A 108 -1.86 -14.34 -1.31
C THR A 108 -2.05 -14.42 0.21
N ASP A 109 -0.97 -14.65 0.94
CA ASP A 109 -0.92 -14.66 2.40
C ASP A 109 -0.35 -13.35 3.00
N ALA A 110 -0.04 -12.36 2.14
CA ALA A 110 0.45 -11.06 2.53
C ALA A 110 -0.71 -10.06 2.64
N ALA A 111 -0.58 -9.09 3.54
CA ALA A 111 -1.49 -7.94 3.62
C ALA A 111 -1.17 -6.86 2.59
N GLY A 112 0.03 -6.91 2.00
CA GLY A 112 0.57 -5.89 1.13
C GLY A 112 2.09 -5.90 1.19
N ALA A 113 2.72 -4.72 1.15
CA ALA A 113 4.18 -4.60 1.16
C ALA A 113 4.68 -3.24 1.68
N ILE A 114 5.95 -3.22 2.10
CA ILE A 114 6.70 -2.03 2.47
C ILE A 114 7.96 -2.01 1.60
N VAL A 115 8.16 -0.93 0.86
CA VAL A 115 9.26 -0.77 -0.10
C VAL A 115 10.01 0.52 0.15
N ASP A 116 11.29 0.52 -0.18
CA ASP A 116 12.19 1.67 -0.15
C ASP A 116 12.93 1.83 -1.50
N GLY A 117 13.71 2.90 -1.65
CA GLY A 117 14.49 3.18 -2.87
C GLY A 117 15.57 2.15 -3.23
N SER A 118 15.86 1.17 -2.38
CA SER A 118 16.76 0.05 -2.67
C SER A 118 16.03 -1.26 -2.99
N THR A 119 14.70 -1.29 -2.96
CA THR A 119 13.90 -2.48 -3.32
C THR A 119 14.25 -3.02 -4.71
N VAL A 120 14.35 -2.13 -5.70
CA VAL A 120 14.64 -2.53 -7.09
C VAL A 120 16.04 -3.14 -7.20
N SER A 121 17.04 -2.53 -6.56
CA SER A 121 18.41 -3.06 -6.55
C SER A 121 18.53 -4.39 -5.80
N ARG A 122 17.74 -4.59 -4.71
CA ARG A 122 17.61 -5.89 -4.04
C ARG A 122 17.06 -6.98 -4.99
N GLY A 123 16.13 -6.64 -5.87
CA GLY A 123 15.58 -7.57 -6.87
C GLY A 123 16.58 -7.86 -7.98
N GLN A 124 17.23 -6.83 -8.53
CA GLN A 124 18.27 -6.98 -9.55
C GLN A 124 19.42 -7.88 -9.08
N ALA A 125 19.86 -7.74 -7.82
CA ALA A 125 20.88 -8.60 -7.21
C ALA A 125 20.48 -10.10 -7.15
N ARG A 126 19.18 -10.41 -7.33
CA ARG A 126 18.63 -11.77 -7.38
C ARG A 126 18.24 -12.20 -8.81
N GLY A 127 18.57 -11.40 -9.82
CA GLY A 127 18.22 -11.67 -11.22
C GLY A 127 16.74 -11.45 -11.53
N LEU A 128 16.04 -10.60 -10.75
CA LEU A 128 14.63 -10.28 -10.95
C LEU A 128 14.49 -8.89 -11.59
N ASP A 129 13.47 -8.75 -12.44
CA ASP A 129 13.10 -7.50 -13.10
C ASP A 129 11.76 -6.99 -12.52
N ALA A 130 11.80 -5.79 -11.91
CA ALA A 130 10.64 -5.19 -11.26
C ALA A 130 9.54 -4.80 -12.27
N SER A 131 9.95 -4.24 -13.41
CA SER A 131 9.03 -3.82 -14.47
C SER A 131 8.35 -5.03 -15.09
N ALA A 132 9.09 -6.10 -15.36
CA ALA A 132 8.53 -7.35 -15.86
C ALA A 132 7.56 -7.98 -14.86
N ALA A 133 7.91 -8.00 -13.56
CA ALA A 133 7.01 -8.51 -12.53
C ALA A 133 5.70 -7.70 -12.46
N LEU A 134 5.78 -6.36 -12.55
CA LEU A 134 4.60 -5.49 -12.55
C LEU A 134 3.74 -5.67 -13.83
N GLU A 135 4.36 -5.86 -14.99
CA GLU A 135 3.67 -6.10 -16.26
C GLU A 135 2.87 -7.41 -16.25
N HIS A 136 3.41 -8.46 -15.60
CA HIS A 136 2.78 -9.78 -15.53
C HIS A 136 1.87 -9.98 -14.30
N ASN A 137 1.58 -8.93 -13.53
CA ASN A 137 0.84 -8.99 -12.27
C ASN A 137 1.48 -9.98 -11.25
N ASP A 138 2.80 -10.08 -11.24
CA ASP A 138 3.59 -11.04 -10.47
C ASP A 138 4.39 -10.38 -9.33
N ALA A 139 3.78 -9.42 -8.66
CA ALA A 139 4.42 -8.64 -7.60
C ALA A 139 4.77 -9.48 -6.35
N TYR A 140 3.96 -10.50 -6.01
CA TYR A 140 4.15 -11.31 -4.82
C TYR A 140 5.52 -12.02 -4.78
N PRO A 141 5.92 -12.83 -5.78
CA PRO A 141 7.21 -13.51 -5.72
C PRO A 141 8.39 -12.54 -5.76
N TYR A 142 8.26 -11.40 -6.46
CA TYR A 142 9.28 -10.35 -6.46
C TYR A 142 9.50 -9.80 -5.05
N LEU A 143 8.44 -9.30 -4.41
CA LEU A 143 8.48 -8.70 -3.09
C LEU A 143 8.87 -9.71 -2.00
N ARG A 144 8.47 -10.98 -2.16
CA ARG A 144 8.94 -12.07 -1.28
C ARG A 144 10.45 -12.26 -1.39
N ALA A 145 10.99 -12.23 -2.60
CA ALA A 145 12.42 -12.43 -2.82
C ALA A 145 13.24 -11.26 -2.26
N THR A 146 12.73 -10.03 -2.34
CA THR A 146 13.39 -8.83 -1.82
C THR A 146 13.21 -8.65 -0.31
N GLY A 147 12.23 -9.33 0.30
CA GLY A 147 11.97 -9.28 1.74
C GLY A 147 10.97 -8.20 2.15
N ASP A 148 10.15 -7.74 1.21
CA ASP A 148 9.35 -6.51 1.31
C ASP A 148 7.85 -6.77 1.55
N LEU A 149 7.44 -8.04 1.64
CA LEU A 149 6.05 -8.38 1.96
C LEU A 149 5.69 -7.99 3.39
N LEU A 150 4.52 -7.40 3.55
CA LEU A 150 3.92 -7.14 4.84
C LEU A 150 3.02 -8.32 5.25
N MET A 151 3.44 -9.04 6.28
CA MET A 151 2.77 -10.24 6.77
C MET A 151 2.11 -9.96 8.12
N THR A 152 0.81 -9.66 8.14
CA THR A 152 0.06 -9.49 9.39
C THR A 152 -0.67 -10.77 9.82
N GLY A 153 -1.00 -11.63 8.84
CA GLY A 153 -2.07 -12.62 8.99
C GLY A 153 -3.45 -11.97 9.07
N PRO A 154 -4.53 -12.78 9.16
CA PRO A 154 -5.90 -12.28 9.25
C PRO A 154 -6.09 -11.40 10.50
N THR A 155 -6.60 -10.18 10.30
CA THR A 155 -6.78 -9.22 11.40
C THR A 155 -8.14 -9.33 12.10
N GLY A 156 -9.12 -9.96 11.43
CA GLY A 156 -10.49 -10.08 11.92
C GLY A 156 -11.37 -8.84 11.70
N THR A 157 -10.90 -7.86 10.92
CA THR A 157 -11.68 -6.69 10.49
C THR A 157 -11.45 -6.41 9.01
N ASN A 158 -12.28 -5.58 8.38
CA ASN A 158 -12.01 -5.02 7.05
C ASN A 158 -12.66 -3.63 6.97
N VAL A 159 -11.81 -2.62 6.82
CA VAL A 159 -12.22 -1.22 6.66
C VAL A 159 -11.54 -0.57 5.46
N GLY A 160 -11.16 -1.37 4.46
CA GLY A 160 -10.50 -0.93 3.22
C GLY A 160 -8.97 -0.89 3.31
N ASP A 161 -8.39 -0.02 2.50
CA ASP A 161 -6.95 0.05 2.25
C ASP A 161 -6.31 1.24 2.97
N VAL A 162 -5.06 1.08 3.44
CA VAL A 162 -4.26 2.18 3.99
C VAL A 162 -2.86 2.17 3.35
N TRP A 163 -2.48 3.30 2.77
CA TRP A 163 -1.16 3.53 2.22
C TRP A 163 -0.44 4.66 2.97
N VAL A 164 0.87 4.55 3.07
CA VAL A 164 1.73 5.48 3.77
C VAL A 164 2.95 5.79 2.89
N VAL A 165 3.22 7.07 2.70
CA VAL A 165 4.48 7.56 2.14
C VAL A 165 5.22 8.29 3.26
N TRP A 166 6.43 7.84 3.58
CA TRP A 166 7.30 8.50 4.54
C TRP A 166 8.52 9.08 3.83
N ARG A 167 8.75 10.38 3.96
CA ARG A 167 9.88 11.12 3.37
C ARG A 167 10.63 11.94 4.43
N TRP A 168 11.96 11.82 4.47
CA TRP A 168 12.82 12.56 5.42
C TRP A 168 14.04 13.22 4.77
#